data_AF-A0A7J5X6N4-F1
#
_entry.id   AF-A0A7J5X6N4-F1
#
_cell.length_a   1.000
_cell.length_b   1.000
_cell.length_c   1.000
_cell.angle_alpha   90.00
_cell.angle_beta   90.00
_cell.angle_gamma   90.00
#
_symmetry.space_group_name_H-M   'P 1'
#
loop_
_entity.id
_entity.type
_entity.pdbx_description
1 polymer ?
#
loop_
_entity_poly.entity_id
_entity_poly.type
_entity_poly.pdbx_seq_one_letter_code
_entity_poly.pdbx_strand_id
1 'polypeptide(L)'
;MHSFNRPGVFMVVVECTTKDYRVTAQKAITIQEPVKDFGVIKCFSRNMSTDGTKCNALNGRPVKIQVIVTAAERGMEPHNMTLSAGLVEKLGPGCHNLTLTASNRVTAHALTTDLGLCLLEPIEGLQASVIAEDDECPDSTDLIIGVSVERGAPVELLFTLTGARDTLSETRDMLNGSLQAYTFTSPLEGQNEPGFAKYTLPVPGPEPTKPAATDAPAELSPPSCSISPESGTVLDAFDITCQASSFCSTGCLYCFKTDTGKHLRCSNANEVKSVFLPLGDTNNNYSLSVVVTVKNEYEKATTTVSTQVRKSSSSKSVEALQSAVEDSLSHLEQQGLLSGEALGQIFTSVSDMLNTEDDKDQKDARTEVIECS
;
A
#
# COMPACT_ATOMS: atom_id res chain seq x y z
N MET A 1 -17.97 -16.07 68.79
CA MET A 1 -17.24 -16.01 67.51
C MET A 1 -18.06 -15.16 66.56
N HIS A 2 -17.46 -14.13 65.94
CA HIS A 2 -18.18 -13.23 65.02
C HIS A 2 -18.01 -13.74 63.59
N SER A 3 -19.08 -13.74 62.79
CA SER A 3 -19.08 -14.10 61.38
C SER A 3 -19.53 -12.91 60.54
N PHE A 4 -18.80 -12.62 59.48
CA PHE A 4 -19.16 -11.59 58.52
C PHE A 4 -19.98 -12.22 57.40
N ASN A 5 -21.16 -11.67 57.13
CA ASN A 5 -22.06 -12.21 56.10
C ASN A 5 -22.00 -11.42 54.78
N ARG A 6 -21.09 -10.43 54.68
CA ARG A 6 -20.90 -9.60 53.48
C ARG A 6 -19.44 -9.19 53.34
N PRO A 7 -18.90 -9.11 52.11
CA PRO A 7 -17.57 -8.57 51.86
C PRO A 7 -17.51 -7.05 52.12
N GLY A 8 -16.37 -6.59 52.60
CA GLY A 8 -16.15 -5.19 52.93
C GLY A 8 -14.91 -4.94 53.80
N VAL A 9 -14.62 -3.67 54.04
CA VAL A 9 -13.61 -3.24 55.00
C VAL A 9 -14.32 -2.89 56.31
N PHE A 10 -13.97 -3.60 57.38
CA PHE A 10 -14.54 -3.42 58.70
C PHE A 10 -13.46 -2.91 59.65
N MET A 11 -13.76 -1.85 60.38
CA MET A 11 -12.90 -1.36 61.46
C MET A 11 -13.32 -1.99 62.77
N VAL A 12 -12.46 -2.84 63.33
CA VAL A 12 -12.65 -3.36 64.69
C VAL A 12 -11.96 -2.42 65.65
N VAL A 13 -12.75 -1.73 66.47
CA VAL A 13 -12.27 -0.81 67.50
C VAL A 13 -12.51 -1.45 68.86
N VAL A 14 -11.47 -1.50 69.67
CA VAL A 14 -11.50 -1.96 71.06
C VAL A 14 -11.12 -0.77 71.91
N GLU A 15 -12.05 -0.31 72.73
CA GLU A 15 -11.80 0.73 73.73
C GLU A 15 -11.76 0.10 75.11
N CYS A 16 -10.70 0.39 75.87
CA CYS A 16 -10.55 -0.01 77.25
C CYS A 16 -10.43 1.25 78.12
N THR A 17 -11.38 1.40 79.03
CA THR A 17 -11.51 2.59 79.87
C THR A 17 -11.44 2.17 81.33
N THR A 18 -10.45 2.69 82.05
CA THR A 18 -10.33 2.57 83.51
C THR A 18 -10.54 3.93 84.16
N LYS A 19 -10.49 4.01 85.50
CA LYS A 19 -10.67 5.29 86.20
C LYS A 19 -9.62 6.34 85.84
N ASP A 20 -8.42 5.90 85.45
CA ASP A 20 -7.25 6.76 85.28
C ASP A 20 -6.72 6.82 83.84
N TYR A 21 -7.18 5.93 82.95
CA TYR A 21 -6.78 5.96 81.53
C TYR A 21 -7.82 5.40 80.58
N ARG A 22 -7.80 5.88 79.33
CA ARG A 22 -8.61 5.39 78.22
C ARG A 22 -7.69 5.06 77.04
N VAL A 23 -7.69 3.80 76.61
CA VAL A 23 -6.88 3.33 75.49
C VAL A 23 -7.81 2.78 74.42
N THR A 24 -7.58 3.18 73.17
CA THR A 24 -8.30 2.67 72.01
C THR A 24 -7.31 1.96 71.09
N ALA A 25 -7.59 0.70 70.78
CA ALA A 25 -6.91 -0.05 69.73
C ALA A 25 -7.87 -0.24 68.57
N GLN A 26 -7.39 -0.09 67.34
CA GLN A 26 -8.22 -0.30 66.16
C GLN A 26 -7.47 -1.07 65.08
N LYS A 27 -8.19 -1.94 64.37
CA LYS A 27 -7.64 -2.75 63.27
C LYS A 27 -8.65 -2.85 62.14
N ALA A 28 -8.21 -2.57 60.92
CA ALA A 28 -8.99 -2.82 59.72
C ALA A 28 -8.91 -4.32 59.37
N ILE A 29 -10.07 -4.93 59.10
CA ILE A 29 -10.21 -6.29 58.59
C ILE A 29 -10.92 -6.20 57.24
N THR A 30 -10.33 -6.80 56.21
CA THR A 30 -10.92 -6.87 54.87
C THR A 30 -11.47 -8.27 54.65
N ILE A 31 -12.78 -8.37 54.41
CA ILE A 31 -13.44 -9.60 54.02
C ILE A 31 -13.66 -9.54 52.51
N GLN A 32 -13.12 -10.51 51.77
CA GLN A 32 -13.18 -10.60 50.32
C GLN A 32 -13.80 -11.93 49.90
N GLU A 33 -14.47 -11.95 48.76
CA GLU A 33 -14.97 -13.18 48.13
C GLU A 33 -13.92 -13.77 47.20
N PRO A 34 -13.90 -15.10 47.00
CA PRO A 34 -13.03 -15.71 46.00
C PRO A 34 -13.44 -15.26 44.59
N VAL A 35 -12.43 -15.04 43.74
CA VAL A 35 -12.63 -14.79 42.31
C VAL A 35 -13.15 -16.07 41.65
N LYS A 36 -14.26 -16.00 40.91
CA LYS A 36 -14.85 -17.17 40.23
C LYS A 36 -14.47 -17.26 38.76
N ASP A 37 -14.72 -16.19 38.00
CA ASP A 37 -14.55 -16.21 36.54
C ASP A 37 -14.26 -14.82 35.95
N PHE A 38 -13.68 -14.80 34.75
CA PHE A 38 -13.55 -13.61 33.91
C PHE A 38 -14.82 -13.41 33.07
N GLY A 39 -15.33 -12.18 33.07
CA GLY A 39 -16.40 -11.73 32.19
C GLY A 39 -15.87 -11.14 30.87
N VAL A 40 -16.68 -10.29 30.24
CA VAL A 40 -16.31 -9.64 28.97
C VAL A 40 -15.09 -8.73 29.18
N ILE A 41 -14.10 -8.89 28.29
CA ILE A 41 -12.93 -8.02 28.20
C ILE A 41 -13.19 -7.02 27.07
N LYS A 42 -12.91 -5.74 27.36
CA LYS A 42 -13.02 -4.65 26.39
C LYS A 42 -11.72 -3.88 26.31
N CYS A 43 -11.25 -3.62 25.10
CA CYS A 43 -10.08 -2.80 24.87
C CYS A 43 -10.46 -1.48 24.20
N PHE A 44 -9.89 -0.40 24.69
CA PHE A 44 -10.12 0.95 24.19
C PHE A 44 -8.80 1.57 23.74
N SER A 45 -8.77 1.98 22.47
CA SER A 45 -7.67 2.74 21.87
C SER A 45 -8.25 3.89 21.05
N ARG A 46 -8.34 5.08 21.67
CA ARG A 46 -8.89 6.34 21.12
C ARG A 46 -10.28 6.21 20.46
N ASN A 47 -10.35 5.81 19.19
CA ASN A 47 -11.57 5.66 18.39
C ASN A 47 -11.93 4.19 18.08
N MET A 48 -11.08 3.25 18.48
CA MET A 48 -11.32 1.82 18.31
C MET A 48 -11.70 1.20 19.66
N SER A 49 -12.83 0.50 19.68
CA SER A 49 -13.20 -0.41 20.76
C SER A 49 -13.43 -1.79 20.20
N THR A 50 -12.71 -2.77 20.72
CA THR A 50 -12.91 -4.18 20.39
C THR A 50 -13.42 -4.91 21.61
N ASP A 51 -14.51 -5.65 21.44
CA ASP A 51 -15.07 -6.55 22.45
C ASP A 51 -14.50 -7.96 22.27
N GLY A 52 -14.08 -8.60 23.37
CA GLY A 52 -13.59 -9.98 23.37
C GLY A 52 -12.11 -10.12 23.71
N THR A 53 -11.56 -11.31 23.47
CA THR A 53 -10.17 -11.67 23.78
C THR A 53 -9.16 -11.24 22.71
N LYS A 54 -9.62 -10.62 21.62
CA LYS A 54 -8.77 -10.06 20.55
C LYS A 54 -8.93 -8.55 20.51
N CYS A 55 -7.84 -7.85 20.79
CA CYS A 55 -7.80 -6.41 20.91
C CYS A 55 -6.92 -5.77 19.86
N ASN A 56 -7.46 -4.76 19.18
CA ASN A 56 -6.71 -3.96 18.21
C ASN A 56 -6.41 -2.58 18.80
N ALA A 57 -5.17 -2.15 18.73
CA ALA A 57 -4.75 -0.85 19.22
C ALA A 57 -3.61 -0.26 18.38
N LEU A 58 -3.43 1.06 18.41
CA LEU A 58 -2.33 1.72 17.73
C LEU A 58 -1.02 1.58 18.52
N ASN A 59 0.07 1.25 17.81
CA ASN A 59 1.41 1.23 18.37
C ASN A 59 1.84 2.63 18.86
N GLY A 60 2.66 2.66 19.91
CA GLY A 60 3.15 3.91 20.53
C GLY A 60 2.11 4.69 21.34
N ARG A 61 0.89 4.17 21.52
CA ARG A 61 -0.19 4.82 22.28
C ARG A 61 -0.64 3.97 23.47
N PRO A 62 -1.14 4.60 24.56
CA PRO A 62 -1.62 3.85 25.72
C PRO A 62 -2.92 3.11 25.41
N VAL A 63 -3.03 1.87 25.87
CA VAL A 63 -4.20 1.01 25.67
C VAL A 63 -4.91 0.81 27.00
N LYS A 64 -6.20 1.13 27.06
CA LYS A 64 -7.03 0.88 28.25
C LYS A 64 -7.76 -0.45 28.08
N ILE A 65 -7.57 -1.36 29.02
CA ILE A 65 -8.20 -2.67 29.05
C ILE A 65 -9.15 -2.70 30.24
N GLN A 66 -10.44 -2.86 29.96
CA GLN A 66 -11.46 -3.07 30.97
C GLN A 66 -11.78 -4.55 31.04
N VAL A 67 -11.70 -5.12 32.24
CA VAL A 67 -11.95 -6.53 32.50
C VAL A 67 -13.02 -6.64 33.55
N ILE A 68 -14.09 -7.36 33.23
CA ILE A 68 -15.11 -7.71 34.22
C ILE A 68 -14.64 -8.98 34.95
N VAL A 69 -14.65 -8.96 36.28
CA VAL A 69 -14.36 -10.13 37.10
C VAL A 69 -15.58 -10.44 37.94
N THR A 70 -15.96 -11.72 38.00
CA THR A 70 -17.11 -12.17 38.78
C THR A 70 -16.67 -12.65 40.17
N ALA A 71 -17.29 -12.07 41.19
CA ALA A 71 -17.20 -12.50 42.58
C ALA A 71 -18.53 -13.14 43.00
N ALA A 72 -18.47 -14.11 43.91
CA ALA A 72 -19.53 -15.07 44.20
C ALA A 72 -20.90 -14.47 44.54
N GLU A 73 -20.98 -13.24 45.07
CA GLU A 73 -22.26 -12.58 45.39
C GLU A 73 -22.35 -11.08 45.03
N ARG A 74 -21.24 -10.41 44.68
CA ARG A 74 -21.26 -8.96 44.41
C ARG A 74 -21.57 -8.52 42.97
N GLY A 75 -21.88 -9.46 42.09
CA GLY A 75 -22.12 -9.16 40.69
C GLY A 75 -20.83 -8.80 39.94
N MET A 76 -21.00 -8.41 38.68
CA MET A 76 -19.91 -8.11 37.75
C MET A 76 -19.30 -6.73 38.03
N GLU A 77 -18.03 -6.66 38.43
CA GLU A 77 -17.34 -5.38 38.67
C GLU A 77 -16.23 -5.14 37.61
N PRO A 78 -16.30 -4.03 36.85
CA PRO A 78 -15.30 -3.72 35.82
C PRO A 78 -14.03 -3.12 36.43
N HIS A 79 -12.89 -3.71 36.10
CA HIS A 79 -11.57 -3.25 36.50
C HIS A 79 -10.82 -2.72 35.29
N ASN A 80 -10.27 -1.50 35.42
CA ASN A 80 -9.55 -0.85 34.34
C ASN A 80 -8.04 -0.96 34.55
N MET A 81 -7.34 -1.45 33.53
CA MET A 81 -5.89 -1.52 33.44
C MET A 81 -5.43 -0.66 32.26
N THR A 82 -4.24 -0.06 32.35
CA THR A 82 -3.69 0.74 31.25
C THR A 82 -2.28 0.28 30.94
N LEU A 83 -2.05 -0.12 29.69
CA LEU A 83 -0.71 -0.30 29.16
C LEU A 83 -0.17 1.09 28.77
N SER A 84 0.97 1.47 29.33
CA SER A 84 1.59 2.76 29.04
C SER A 84 2.17 2.78 27.62
N ALA A 85 2.26 3.98 27.02
CA ALA A 85 2.79 4.14 25.67
C ALA A 85 4.19 3.53 25.50
N GLY A 86 5.10 3.75 26.46
CA GLY A 86 6.45 3.18 26.41
C GLY A 86 6.52 1.66 26.58
N LEU A 87 5.50 1.01 27.14
CA LEU A 87 5.41 -0.45 27.15
C LEU A 87 4.89 -0.97 25.80
N VAL A 88 3.89 -0.30 25.24
CA VAL A 88 3.32 -0.61 23.93
C VAL A 88 4.37 -0.48 22.82
N GLU A 89 5.17 0.59 22.87
CA GLU A 89 6.27 0.81 21.92
C GLU A 89 7.34 -0.27 21.99
N LYS A 90 7.63 -0.80 23.20
CA LYS A 90 8.56 -1.93 23.39
C LYS A 90 8.04 -3.25 22.88
N LEU A 91 6.72 -3.47 22.92
CA LEU A 91 6.10 -4.64 22.30
C LEU A 91 6.25 -4.57 20.78
N GLY A 92 6.20 -3.37 20.21
CA GLY A 92 6.34 -3.14 18.79
C GLY A 92 5.09 -3.58 18.00
N PRO A 93 5.04 -3.26 16.70
CA PRO A 93 3.92 -3.63 15.85
C PRO A 93 3.78 -5.16 15.74
N GLY A 94 2.54 -5.64 15.60
CA GLY A 94 2.23 -7.07 15.51
C GLY A 94 1.28 -7.57 16.60
N CYS A 95 0.96 -8.87 16.57
CA CYS A 95 0.04 -9.49 17.52
C CYS A 95 0.81 -10.19 18.66
N HIS A 96 0.47 -9.81 19.88
CA HIS A 96 1.09 -10.27 21.12
C HIS A 96 0.05 -10.99 21.97
N ASN A 97 0.41 -12.14 22.53
CA ASN A 97 -0.45 -12.82 23.51
C ASN A 97 -0.06 -12.37 24.91
N LEU A 98 -1.02 -11.75 25.59
CA LEU A 98 -0.92 -11.33 26.98
C LEU A 98 -1.74 -12.27 27.85
N THR A 99 -1.28 -12.55 29.06
CA THR A 99 -2.05 -13.33 30.03
C THR A 99 -2.52 -12.42 31.15
N LEU A 100 -3.84 -12.29 31.28
CA LEU A 100 -4.47 -11.57 32.38
C LEU A 100 -4.58 -12.50 33.57
N THR A 101 -4.14 -12.04 34.74
CA THR A 101 -4.16 -12.82 35.98
C THR A 101 -5.00 -12.10 37.03
N ALA A 102 -6.04 -12.75 37.52
CA ALA A 102 -6.86 -12.29 38.63
C ALA A 102 -6.60 -13.13 39.87
N SER A 103 -6.15 -12.50 40.94
CA SER A 103 -5.94 -13.15 42.22
C SER A 103 -6.32 -12.22 43.37
N ASN A 104 -6.66 -12.81 44.51
CA ASN A 104 -6.84 -12.10 45.76
C ASN A 104 -6.34 -12.96 46.91
N ARG A 105 -6.46 -12.48 48.15
CA ARG A 105 -5.95 -13.19 49.34
C ARG A 105 -6.76 -14.42 49.77
N VAL A 106 -7.91 -14.66 49.14
CA VAL A 106 -8.89 -15.69 49.50
C VAL A 106 -9.00 -16.77 48.41
N THR A 107 -8.75 -16.42 47.15
CA THR A 107 -8.70 -17.36 46.03
C THR A 107 -7.46 -18.26 46.16
N ALA A 108 -7.65 -19.58 46.17
CA ALA A 108 -6.56 -20.53 46.34
C ALA A 108 -5.56 -20.52 45.17
N HIS A 109 -6.05 -20.35 43.94
CA HIS A 109 -5.23 -20.32 42.72
C HIS A 109 -5.61 -19.07 41.93
N ALA A 110 -4.61 -18.41 41.34
CA ALA A 110 -4.87 -17.28 40.48
C ALA A 110 -5.60 -17.74 39.20
N LEU A 111 -6.65 -17.04 38.82
CA LEU A 111 -7.36 -17.29 37.59
C LEU A 111 -6.63 -16.57 36.45
N THR A 112 -6.41 -17.26 35.32
CA THR A 112 -5.72 -16.70 34.16
C THR A 112 -6.59 -16.77 32.91
N THR A 113 -6.51 -15.76 32.06
CA THR A 113 -7.14 -15.77 30.73
C THR A 113 -6.23 -15.11 29.70
N ASP A 114 -6.30 -15.57 28.46
CA ASP A 114 -5.46 -15.06 27.37
C ASP A 114 -6.13 -13.90 26.63
N LEU A 115 -5.32 -12.90 26.32
CA LEU A 115 -5.69 -11.68 25.62
C LEU A 115 -4.73 -11.46 24.46
N GLY A 116 -5.20 -11.65 23.22
CA GLY A 116 -4.46 -11.28 22.03
C GLY A 116 -4.53 -9.76 21.81
N LEU A 117 -3.38 -9.08 21.81
CA LEU A 117 -3.25 -7.65 21.54
C LEU A 117 -2.50 -7.45 20.22
N CYS A 118 -3.20 -7.01 19.18
CA CYS A 118 -2.62 -6.63 17.90
C CYS A 118 -2.37 -5.12 17.86
N LEU A 119 -1.08 -4.77 17.82
CA LEU A 119 -0.59 -3.40 17.71
C LEU A 119 -0.41 -3.04 16.24
N LEU A 120 -1.29 -2.18 15.76
CA LEU A 120 -1.31 -1.66 14.40
C LEU A 120 -0.38 -0.46 14.29
N GLU A 121 0.40 -0.41 13.23
CA GLU A 121 1.24 0.74 12.93
C GLU A 121 0.36 1.94 12.52
N PRO A 122 0.57 3.14 13.11
CA PRO A 122 -0.18 4.32 12.71
C PRO A 122 0.13 4.68 11.25
N ILE A 123 -0.90 5.16 10.55
CA ILE A 123 -0.77 5.62 9.17
C ILE A 123 -0.07 6.96 9.16
N GLU A 124 1.02 7.07 8.41
CA GLU A 124 1.74 8.32 8.18
C GLU A 124 2.08 8.49 6.70
N GLY A 125 2.14 9.75 6.25
CA GLY A 125 2.46 10.07 4.86
C GLY A 125 1.39 9.65 3.84
N LEU A 126 0.12 9.54 4.26
CA LEU A 126 -1.00 9.31 3.33
C LEU A 126 -1.13 10.51 2.38
N GLN A 127 -0.83 10.30 1.10
CA GLN A 127 -0.96 11.29 0.04
C GLN A 127 -1.86 10.73 -1.05
N ALA A 128 -2.70 11.59 -1.62
CA ALA A 128 -3.54 11.27 -2.75
C ALA A 128 -3.35 12.33 -3.82
N SER A 129 -3.11 11.90 -5.06
CA SER A 129 -2.95 12.78 -6.21
C SER A 129 -3.72 12.22 -7.39
N VAL A 130 -4.36 13.12 -8.15
CA VAL A 130 -4.91 12.75 -9.45
C VAL A 130 -3.76 12.45 -10.38
N ILE A 131 -3.77 11.27 -10.99
CA ILE A 131 -2.80 10.88 -12.00
C ILE A 131 -3.37 11.38 -13.33
N ALA A 132 -2.88 12.55 -13.77
CA ALA A 132 -3.16 13.12 -15.08
C ALA A 132 -1.85 13.21 -15.87
N GLU A 133 -1.94 13.09 -17.20
CA GLU A 133 -0.83 13.42 -18.09
C GLU A 133 -0.66 14.95 -18.16
N ASP A 134 0.58 15.40 -18.39
CA ASP A 134 1.05 16.79 -18.30
C ASP A 134 0.05 17.84 -18.82
N ASP A 135 -0.46 18.72 -17.94
CA ASP A 135 -1.23 19.97 -18.20
C ASP A 135 -2.42 19.92 -19.21
N GLU A 136 -2.72 18.77 -19.80
CA GLU A 136 -3.82 18.52 -20.72
C GLU A 136 -4.90 17.70 -20.02
N CYS A 137 -6.17 18.11 -20.20
CA CYS A 137 -7.28 17.31 -19.71
C CYS A 137 -7.28 15.98 -20.48
N PRO A 138 -7.21 14.82 -19.79
CA PRO A 138 -7.21 13.53 -20.48
C PRO A 138 -8.49 13.37 -21.30
N ASP A 139 -8.37 12.82 -22.51
CA ASP A 139 -9.52 12.48 -23.38
C ASP A 139 -10.38 11.34 -22.80
N SER A 140 -9.92 10.72 -21.71
CA SER A 140 -10.63 9.66 -20.99
C SER A 140 -11.58 10.23 -19.94
N THR A 141 -12.76 9.61 -19.83
CA THR A 141 -13.73 9.87 -18.74
C THR A 141 -13.32 9.26 -17.40
N ASP A 142 -12.18 8.56 -17.35
CA ASP A 142 -11.74 7.83 -16.17
C ASP A 142 -10.89 8.72 -15.27
N LEU A 143 -11.26 8.76 -14.00
CA LEU A 143 -10.50 9.42 -12.96
C LEU A 143 -9.59 8.41 -12.28
N ILE A 144 -8.28 8.62 -12.38
CA ILE A 144 -7.29 7.78 -11.72
C ILE A 144 -6.71 8.55 -10.53
N ILE A 145 -6.88 7.99 -9.34
CA ILE A 145 -6.34 8.54 -8.10
C ILE A 145 -5.20 7.64 -7.63
N GLY A 146 -3.99 8.20 -7.61
CA GLY A 146 -2.84 7.57 -6.98
C GLY A 146 -2.84 7.87 -5.48
N VAL A 147 -2.81 6.83 -4.65
CA VAL A 147 -2.70 6.97 -3.21
C VAL A 147 -1.42 6.30 -2.73
N SER A 148 -0.59 7.01 -1.98
CA SER A 148 0.64 6.51 -1.36
C SER A 148 0.57 6.64 0.16
N VAL A 149 1.21 5.72 0.86
CA VAL A 149 1.32 5.70 2.32
C VAL A 149 2.74 5.35 2.71
N GLU A 150 3.42 6.24 3.43
CA GLU A 150 4.81 6.01 3.85
C GLU A 150 4.90 4.92 4.93
N ARG A 151 3.94 4.89 5.87
CA ARG A 151 3.88 3.91 6.98
C ARG A 151 2.44 3.57 7.35
N GLY A 152 2.22 2.35 7.84
CA GLY A 152 0.91 1.87 8.29
C GLY A 152 0.08 1.21 7.18
N ALA A 153 0.09 -0.12 7.13
CA ALA A 153 -0.73 -0.92 6.22
C ALA A 153 -1.23 -2.20 6.92
N PRO A 154 -2.39 -2.76 6.54
CA PRO A 154 -3.33 -2.29 5.51
C PRO A 154 -4.33 -1.25 6.03
N VAL A 155 -4.84 -0.42 5.12
CA VAL A 155 -5.80 0.66 5.41
C VAL A 155 -7.01 0.53 4.50
N GLU A 156 -8.20 0.57 5.07
CA GLU A 156 -9.45 0.73 4.34
C GLU A 156 -9.65 2.23 4.04
N LEU A 157 -9.66 2.60 2.76
CA LEU A 157 -9.77 3.98 2.29
C LEU A 157 -11.20 4.29 1.87
N LEU A 158 -11.74 5.42 2.34
CA LEU A 158 -13.02 5.95 1.86
C LEU A 158 -12.77 7.02 0.79
N PHE A 159 -13.23 6.75 -0.42
CA PHE A 159 -13.27 7.71 -1.51
C PHE A 159 -14.63 8.38 -1.55
N THR A 160 -14.65 9.71 -1.58
CA THR A 160 -15.87 10.50 -1.75
C THR A 160 -15.64 11.48 -2.91
N LEU A 161 -16.28 11.19 -4.04
CA LEU A 161 -16.25 12.01 -5.24
C LEU A 161 -17.54 12.84 -5.26
N THR A 162 -17.43 14.14 -5.52
CA THR A 162 -18.58 15.05 -5.58
C THR A 162 -18.59 15.76 -6.93
N GLY A 163 -19.69 15.65 -7.66
CA GLY A 163 -19.90 16.26 -8.97
C GLY A 163 -20.93 17.38 -8.92
N ALA A 164 -21.42 17.80 -10.09
CA ALA A 164 -22.35 18.91 -10.21
C ALA A 164 -23.75 18.62 -9.64
N ARG A 165 -24.18 17.35 -9.64
CA ARG A 165 -25.52 16.92 -9.20
C ARG A 165 -25.49 15.81 -8.16
N ASP A 166 -24.49 14.93 -8.26
CA ASP A 166 -24.44 13.69 -7.50
C ASP A 166 -23.14 13.57 -6.71
N THR A 167 -23.13 12.65 -5.74
CA THR A 167 -21.97 12.32 -4.91
C THR A 167 -21.83 10.81 -4.89
N LEU A 168 -20.63 10.31 -5.22
CA LEU A 168 -20.29 8.89 -5.17
C LEU A 168 -19.37 8.67 -3.98
N SER A 169 -19.69 7.68 -3.14
CA SER A 169 -18.80 7.27 -2.06
C SER A 169 -18.59 5.77 -2.10
N GLU A 170 -17.33 5.35 -2.06
CA GLU A 170 -16.95 3.95 -2.09
C GLU A 170 -15.74 3.72 -1.19
N THR A 171 -15.72 2.54 -0.57
CA THR A 171 -14.61 2.11 0.28
C THR A 171 -13.76 1.09 -0.47
N ARG A 172 -12.43 1.26 -0.44
CA ARG A 172 -11.48 0.35 -1.10
C ARG A 172 -10.30 0.05 -0.19
N ASP A 173 -9.85 -1.20 -0.20
CA ASP A 173 -8.66 -1.60 0.55
C ASP A 173 -7.37 -1.15 -0.15
N MET A 174 -6.41 -0.71 0.66
CA MET A 174 -5.04 -0.48 0.22
C MET A 174 -4.17 -1.69 0.58
N LEU A 175 -3.75 -2.40 -0.47
CA LEU A 175 -2.96 -3.63 -0.36
C LEU A 175 -1.46 -3.33 -0.48
N ASN A 176 -1.09 -2.24 -1.16
CA ASN A 176 0.29 -1.82 -1.39
C ASN A 176 0.56 -0.46 -0.75
N GLY A 177 1.62 -0.34 0.07
CA GLY A 177 1.96 0.91 0.76
C GLY A 177 2.57 2.00 -0.12
N SER A 178 3.37 1.65 -1.14
CA SER A 178 4.19 2.65 -1.86
C SER A 178 3.38 3.62 -2.73
N LEU A 179 2.54 3.10 -3.62
CA LEU A 179 1.60 3.87 -4.45
C LEU A 179 0.62 2.87 -5.07
N GLN A 180 -0.67 3.04 -4.81
CA GLN A 180 -1.74 2.25 -5.40
C GLN A 180 -2.67 3.17 -6.19
N ALA A 181 -2.90 2.83 -7.47
CA ALA A 181 -3.82 3.56 -8.33
C ALA A 181 -5.23 2.99 -8.21
N TYR A 182 -6.21 3.87 -8.03
CA TYR A 182 -7.63 3.56 -8.01
C TYR A 182 -8.30 4.22 -9.21
N THR A 183 -8.88 3.41 -10.09
CA THR A 183 -9.56 3.87 -11.30
C THR A 183 -11.06 3.95 -11.05
N PHE A 184 -11.63 5.11 -11.37
CA PHE A 184 -13.06 5.36 -11.34
C PHE A 184 -13.53 5.69 -12.76
N THR A 185 -14.32 4.81 -13.36
CA THR A 185 -14.82 4.99 -14.73
C THR A 185 -16.06 5.87 -14.72
N SER A 186 -16.00 7.01 -15.41
CA SER A 186 -17.12 7.98 -15.52
C SER A 186 -17.82 8.29 -14.19
N PRO A 187 -17.09 8.68 -13.12
CA PRO A 187 -17.66 8.68 -11.78
C PRO A 187 -18.79 9.70 -11.62
N LEU A 188 -18.60 10.93 -12.12
CA LEU A 188 -19.53 12.06 -11.94
C LEU A 188 -19.34 13.12 -13.04
N GLU A 189 -20.40 13.87 -13.36
CA GLU A 189 -20.32 15.05 -14.24
C GLU A 189 -19.78 16.27 -13.47
N GLY A 190 -18.80 16.98 -14.07
CA GLY A 190 -18.25 18.22 -13.55
C GLY A 190 -19.15 19.44 -13.80
N GLN A 191 -19.00 20.50 -13.00
CA GLN A 191 -19.71 21.76 -13.20
C GLN A 191 -18.96 22.58 -14.26
N ASN A 192 -19.53 22.74 -15.46
CA ASN A 192 -18.92 23.50 -16.55
C ASN A 192 -19.00 25.01 -16.27
N GLU A 193 -18.08 25.55 -15.48
CA GLU A 193 -17.83 26.99 -15.44
C GLU A 193 -16.71 27.34 -16.45
N PRO A 194 -17.00 28.06 -17.54
CA PRO A 194 -15.97 28.51 -18.47
C PRO A 194 -15.11 29.59 -17.82
N GLY A 195 -13.88 29.25 -17.45
CA GLY A 195 -12.90 30.18 -16.90
C GLY A 195 -11.47 29.68 -17.04
N PHE A 196 -10.56 30.57 -17.44
CA PHE A 196 -9.12 30.29 -17.44
C PHE A 196 -8.61 30.25 -16.00
N ALA A 197 -8.20 29.08 -15.52
CA ALA A 197 -7.50 28.96 -14.25
C ALA A 197 -6.06 29.47 -14.41
N LYS A 198 -5.82 30.73 -14.02
CA LYS A 198 -4.47 31.33 -14.02
C LYS A 198 -3.73 30.87 -12.77
N TYR A 199 -3.02 29.75 -12.85
CA TYR A 199 -2.09 29.34 -11.79
C TYR A 199 -0.82 30.21 -11.88
N THR A 200 -0.63 31.08 -10.89
CA THR A 200 0.63 31.81 -10.74
C THR A 200 1.40 31.10 -9.63
N LEU A 201 2.39 30.28 -10.00
CA LEU A 201 3.31 29.69 -9.03
C LEU A 201 4.21 30.82 -8.49
N PRO A 202 4.18 31.14 -7.19
CA PRO A 202 5.08 32.11 -6.62
C PRO A 202 6.49 31.52 -6.61
N VAL A 203 7.35 31.99 -7.51
CA VAL A 203 8.80 31.76 -7.43
C VAL A 203 9.32 32.64 -6.29
N PRO A 204 9.87 32.09 -5.19
CA PRO A 204 10.55 32.89 -4.18
C PRO A 204 11.77 33.53 -4.83
N GLY A 205 11.78 34.86 -4.90
CA GLY A 205 12.90 35.61 -5.46
C GLY A 205 14.19 35.35 -4.67
N PRO A 206 15.36 35.30 -5.33
CA PRO A 206 16.62 35.16 -4.63
C PRO A 206 17.05 36.50 -4.03
N GLU A 207 17.36 36.52 -2.74
CA GLU A 207 18.08 37.63 -2.12
C GLU A 207 19.59 37.47 -2.45
N PRO A 208 20.32 38.55 -2.79
CA PRO A 208 21.60 38.45 -3.47
C PRO A 208 22.75 38.26 -2.48
N THR A 209 23.62 37.28 -2.72
CA THR A 209 24.99 37.33 -2.17
C THR A 209 26.02 36.87 -3.22
N LYS A 210 27.05 37.71 -3.34
CA LYS A 210 28.20 37.76 -4.26
C LYS A 210 28.92 36.41 -4.53
N PRO A 211 29.65 36.30 -5.66
CA PRO A 211 30.13 35.04 -6.20
C PRO A 211 31.52 34.67 -5.67
N ALA A 212 31.80 33.37 -5.63
CA ALA A 212 33.16 32.86 -5.60
C ALA A 212 33.29 31.65 -6.53
N ALA A 213 34.23 31.80 -7.47
CA ALA A 213 34.97 30.79 -8.22
C ALA A 213 34.18 29.77 -9.06
N THR A 214 34.13 30.10 -10.35
CA THR A 214 34.33 29.24 -11.51
C THR A 214 34.90 27.84 -11.19
N ASP A 215 34.09 26.82 -11.41
CA ASP A 215 34.55 25.62 -12.09
C ASP A 215 33.49 25.21 -13.12
N ALA A 216 33.98 24.79 -14.28
CA ALA A 216 33.20 24.54 -15.49
C ALA A 216 32.10 23.46 -15.25
N PRO A 217 30.94 23.56 -15.93
CA PRO A 217 29.95 22.48 -15.89
C PRO A 217 30.56 21.23 -16.52
N ALA A 218 30.72 20.18 -15.73
CA ALA A 218 30.97 18.84 -16.24
C ALA A 218 29.77 18.44 -17.10
N GLU A 219 30.00 18.18 -18.39
CA GLU A 219 28.98 17.63 -19.28
C GLU A 219 28.46 16.30 -18.71
N LEU A 220 27.16 16.26 -18.45
CA LEU A 220 26.44 15.07 -17.99
C LEU A 220 26.52 14.00 -19.09
N SER A 221 27.31 12.96 -18.86
CA SER A 221 27.39 11.80 -19.75
C SER A 221 26.06 11.02 -19.73
N PRO A 222 25.38 10.81 -20.88
CA PRO A 222 24.11 10.08 -20.93
C PRO A 222 24.27 8.61 -20.54
N PRO A 223 23.24 7.97 -19.95
CA PRO A 223 23.25 6.53 -19.66
C PRO A 223 23.46 5.72 -20.95
N SER A 224 24.39 4.76 -20.90
CA SER A 224 24.58 3.79 -21.99
C SER A 224 23.64 2.60 -21.77
N CYS A 225 22.66 2.41 -22.65
CA CYS A 225 21.70 1.31 -22.61
C CYS A 225 21.84 0.41 -23.85
N SER A 226 21.52 -0.87 -23.71
CA SER A 226 21.50 -1.87 -24.78
C SER A 226 20.23 -2.72 -24.73
N ILE A 227 19.75 -3.18 -25.89
CA ILE A 227 18.63 -4.13 -26.02
C ILE A 227 19.16 -5.45 -26.59
N SER A 228 18.71 -6.57 -26.04
CA SER A 228 19.03 -7.92 -26.52
C SER A 228 17.75 -8.75 -26.63
N PRO A 229 17.51 -9.48 -27.73
CA PRO A 229 18.33 -9.56 -28.94
C PRO A 229 18.25 -8.29 -29.80
N GLU A 230 19.25 -8.08 -30.69
CA GLU A 230 19.28 -6.95 -31.63
C GLU A 230 18.22 -7.04 -32.74
N SER A 231 17.64 -8.23 -32.93
CA SER A 231 16.54 -8.48 -33.85
C SER A 231 15.69 -9.65 -33.37
N GLY A 232 14.37 -9.49 -33.46
CA GLY A 232 13.38 -10.51 -33.13
C GLY A 232 12.02 -10.19 -33.77
N THR A 233 10.98 -10.83 -33.27
CA THR A 233 9.58 -10.66 -33.67
C THR A 233 8.75 -10.13 -32.51
N VAL A 234 7.49 -9.74 -32.79
CA VAL A 234 6.52 -9.31 -31.75
C VAL A 234 6.22 -10.36 -30.67
N LEU A 235 6.59 -11.63 -30.90
CA LEU A 235 6.44 -12.75 -29.96
C LEU A 235 7.76 -13.12 -29.26
N ASP A 236 8.85 -12.42 -29.56
CA ASP A 236 10.13 -12.64 -28.89
C ASP A 236 10.26 -11.71 -27.69
N ALA A 237 10.86 -12.24 -26.62
CA ALA A 237 11.14 -11.48 -25.40
C ALA A 237 12.44 -10.69 -25.56
N PHE A 238 12.42 -9.40 -25.21
CA PHE A 238 13.58 -8.51 -25.24
C PHE A 238 14.00 -8.08 -23.84
N ASP A 239 15.31 -8.00 -23.62
CA ASP A 239 15.93 -7.50 -22.41
C ASP A 239 16.56 -6.13 -22.68
N ILE A 240 16.30 -5.17 -21.81
CA ILE A 240 16.88 -3.82 -21.88
C ILE A 240 17.75 -3.60 -20.64
N THR A 241 19.03 -3.36 -20.85
CA THR A 241 20.00 -3.16 -19.76
C THR A 241 20.71 -1.82 -19.90
N CYS A 242 20.70 -1.03 -18.83
CA CYS A 242 21.36 0.27 -18.77
C CYS A 242 22.52 0.26 -17.78
N GLN A 243 23.64 0.86 -18.18
CA GLN A 243 24.76 1.13 -17.28
C GLN A 243 24.34 2.21 -16.26
N ALA A 244 24.67 1.98 -14.98
CA ALA A 244 24.39 2.93 -13.93
C ALA A 244 25.02 4.29 -14.24
N SER A 245 24.21 5.33 -14.28
CA SER A 245 24.68 6.72 -14.44
C SER A 245 25.38 7.19 -13.17
N SER A 246 26.37 8.07 -13.28
CA SER A 246 27.14 8.59 -12.14
C SER A 246 26.27 9.26 -11.07
N PHE A 247 25.16 9.90 -11.47
CA PHE A 247 24.19 10.52 -10.57
C PHE A 247 23.15 9.55 -9.99
N CYS A 248 23.17 8.28 -10.40
CA CYS A 248 22.23 7.24 -9.99
C CYS A 248 22.84 6.22 -9.03
N SER A 249 23.31 6.71 -7.90
CA SER A 249 23.84 5.87 -6.81
C SER A 249 22.73 5.36 -5.86
N THR A 250 21.58 6.03 -5.79
CA THR A 250 20.40 5.61 -4.99
C THR A 250 19.16 6.43 -5.39
N GLY A 251 18.00 5.78 -5.54
CA GLY A 251 16.71 6.48 -5.74
C GLY A 251 16.39 6.97 -7.16
N CYS A 252 16.98 6.37 -8.21
CA CYS A 252 16.63 6.71 -9.60
C CYS A 252 15.47 5.89 -10.14
N LEU A 253 14.57 6.56 -10.87
CA LEU A 253 13.50 5.93 -11.63
C LEU A 253 13.90 5.84 -13.11
N TYR A 254 13.92 4.62 -13.64
CA TYR A 254 14.14 4.30 -15.05
C TYR A 254 12.79 4.07 -15.73
N CYS A 255 12.49 4.85 -16.75
CA CYS A 255 11.28 4.73 -17.54
C CYS A 255 11.62 4.46 -19.00
N PHE A 256 11.06 3.38 -19.55
CA PHE A 256 11.24 2.92 -20.92
C PHE A 256 9.97 3.21 -21.71
N LYS A 257 10.08 3.96 -22.80
CA LYS A 257 8.96 4.30 -23.70
C LYS A 257 9.37 4.06 -25.14
N THR A 258 8.44 3.70 -26.01
CA THR A 258 8.70 3.73 -27.45
C THR A 258 8.65 5.18 -27.97
N ASP A 259 9.21 5.41 -29.15
CA ASP A 259 9.11 6.68 -29.88
C ASP A 259 7.65 7.11 -30.17
N THR A 260 6.73 6.15 -30.26
CA THR A 260 5.28 6.38 -30.36
C THR A 260 4.61 6.79 -29.05
N GLY A 261 5.36 6.91 -27.94
CA GLY A 261 4.84 7.35 -26.65
C GLY A 261 4.25 6.24 -25.77
N LYS A 262 4.19 5.00 -26.26
CA LYS A 262 3.71 3.84 -25.49
C LYS A 262 4.68 3.56 -24.34
N HIS A 263 4.19 3.67 -23.11
CA HIS A 263 4.98 3.32 -21.93
C HIS A 263 5.16 1.82 -21.87
N LEU A 264 6.41 1.37 -21.87
CA LEU A 264 6.73 -0.04 -21.70
C LEU A 264 6.78 -0.40 -20.22
N ARG A 265 7.57 0.34 -19.42
CA ARG A 265 7.71 0.13 -17.97
C ARG A 265 8.45 1.28 -17.29
N CYS A 266 8.11 1.56 -16.02
CA CYS A 266 8.90 2.41 -15.13
C CYS A 266 9.28 1.63 -13.87
N SER A 267 10.56 1.59 -13.51
CA SER A 267 11.04 0.89 -12.31
C SER A 267 12.30 1.53 -11.74
N ASN A 268 12.63 1.19 -10.49
CA ASN A 268 13.89 1.61 -9.88
C ASN A 268 15.09 0.73 -10.30
N ALA A 269 14.84 -0.31 -11.11
CA ALA A 269 15.88 -1.16 -11.67
C ALA A 269 16.38 -0.59 -13.00
N ASN A 270 17.69 -0.66 -13.21
CA ASN A 270 18.37 -0.29 -14.45
C ASN A 270 18.32 -1.41 -15.52
N GLU A 271 17.62 -2.51 -15.24
CA GLU A 271 17.37 -3.61 -16.16
C GLU A 271 15.88 -3.92 -16.24
N VAL A 272 15.40 -4.24 -17.44
CA VAL A 272 14.07 -4.82 -17.65
C VAL A 272 14.24 -6.09 -18.46
N LYS A 273 13.71 -7.19 -17.92
CA LYS A 273 13.78 -8.51 -18.54
C LYS A 273 12.43 -8.87 -19.16
N SER A 274 12.51 -9.51 -20.31
CA SER A 274 11.39 -10.15 -21.01
C SER A 274 10.23 -9.22 -21.33
N VAL A 275 10.53 -8.11 -22.00
CA VAL A 275 9.55 -7.17 -22.54
C VAL A 275 9.18 -7.56 -23.95
N PHE A 276 7.89 -7.57 -24.26
CA PHE A 276 7.40 -7.75 -25.63
C PHE A 276 7.22 -6.38 -26.28
N LEU A 277 8.03 -6.14 -27.31
CA LEU A 277 8.07 -4.86 -28.00
C LEU A 277 7.06 -4.84 -29.16
N PRO A 278 6.46 -3.67 -29.46
CA PRO A 278 5.55 -3.54 -30.60
C PRO A 278 6.30 -3.66 -31.93
N LEU A 279 5.54 -3.84 -33.00
CA LEU A 279 6.09 -3.90 -34.36
C LEU A 279 6.86 -2.61 -34.69
N GLY A 280 8.10 -2.75 -35.16
CA GLY A 280 8.92 -1.61 -35.56
C GLY A 280 8.47 -0.99 -36.88
N ASP A 281 8.98 0.21 -37.19
CA ASP A 281 8.56 0.97 -38.36
C ASP A 281 8.90 0.23 -39.67
N THR A 282 7.86 -0.20 -40.39
CA THR A 282 7.96 -0.92 -41.67
C THR A 282 8.71 -0.12 -42.74
N ASN A 283 8.66 1.21 -42.69
CA ASN A 283 9.38 2.09 -43.61
C ASN A 283 10.86 2.22 -43.27
N ASN A 284 11.25 1.85 -42.05
CA ASN A 284 12.62 1.94 -41.53
C ASN A 284 13.16 0.57 -41.13
N ASN A 285 13.00 -0.44 -42.00
CA ASN A 285 13.46 -1.82 -41.80
C ASN A 285 13.04 -2.43 -40.44
N TYR A 286 11.80 -2.17 -40.02
CA TYR A 286 11.25 -2.64 -38.75
C TYR A 286 12.05 -2.17 -37.51
N SER A 287 12.74 -1.03 -37.62
CA SER A 287 13.46 -0.41 -36.51
C SER A 287 12.47 0.17 -35.50
N LEU A 288 12.65 -0.15 -34.23
CA LEU A 288 11.91 0.39 -33.10
C LEU A 288 12.87 1.14 -32.18
N SER A 289 12.56 2.39 -31.87
CA SER A 289 13.34 3.20 -30.93
C SER A 289 12.69 3.19 -29.54
N VAL A 290 13.47 2.87 -28.51
CA VAL A 290 13.09 2.93 -27.10
C VAL A 290 13.84 4.08 -26.43
N VAL A 291 13.08 5.06 -25.96
CA VAL A 291 13.54 6.19 -25.18
C VAL A 291 13.59 5.77 -23.71
N VAL A 292 14.79 5.78 -23.14
CA VAL A 292 15.02 5.49 -21.72
C VAL A 292 15.28 6.80 -21.00
N THR A 293 14.41 7.12 -20.04
CA THR A 293 14.54 8.30 -19.18
C THR A 293 14.93 7.86 -17.79
N VAL A 294 15.99 8.46 -17.26
CA VAL A 294 16.47 8.25 -15.90
C VAL A 294 16.31 9.57 -15.15
N LYS A 295 15.56 9.55 -14.04
CA LYS A 295 15.34 10.73 -13.20
C LYS A 295 15.61 10.44 -11.73
N ASN A 296 16.24 11.39 -11.04
CA ASN A 296 16.25 11.50 -9.58
C ASN A 296 15.55 12.83 -9.18
N GLU A 297 15.65 13.25 -7.92
CA GLU A 297 15.03 14.50 -7.44
C GLU A 297 15.60 15.78 -8.08
N TYR A 298 16.80 15.74 -8.67
CA TYR A 298 17.57 16.93 -9.07
C TYR A 298 17.93 16.95 -10.57
N GLU A 299 18.07 15.78 -11.19
CA GLU A 299 18.63 15.58 -12.52
C GLU A 299 17.79 14.59 -13.33
N LYS A 300 17.69 14.86 -14.63
CA LYS A 300 17.02 14.03 -15.62
C LYS A 300 17.96 13.83 -16.80
N ALA A 301 18.20 12.57 -17.17
CA ALA A 301 18.91 12.21 -18.39
C ALA A 301 18.03 11.31 -19.25
N THR A 302 18.23 11.40 -20.56
CA THR A 302 17.51 10.58 -21.54
C THR A 302 18.51 10.00 -22.53
N THR A 303 18.31 8.74 -22.89
CA THR A 303 19.07 8.02 -23.92
C THR A 303 18.09 7.27 -24.81
N THR A 304 18.50 6.98 -26.05
CA THR A 304 17.65 6.25 -27.02
C THR A 304 18.42 5.04 -27.51
N VAL A 305 17.77 3.89 -27.51
CA VAL A 305 18.30 2.62 -27.97
C VAL A 305 17.32 1.98 -28.94
N SER A 306 17.82 1.34 -29.99
CA SER A 306 17.00 0.77 -31.06
C SER A 306 17.18 -0.73 -31.21
N THR A 307 16.13 -1.44 -31.61
CA THR A 307 16.16 -2.86 -32.00
C THR A 307 15.26 -3.11 -33.21
N GLN A 308 15.38 -4.28 -33.85
CA GLN A 308 14.52 -4.66 -34.97
C GLN A 308 13.42 -5.62 -34.52
N VAL A 309 12.15 -5.20 -34.61
CA VAL A 309 10.98 -6.01 -34.21
C VAL A 309 10.09 -6.27 -35.44
N ARG A 310 10.16 -7.49 -35.98
CA ARG A 310 9.45 -7.89 -37.20
C ARG A 310 8.10 -8.55 -36.90
N LYS A 311 7.29 -8.72 -37.94
CA LYS A 311 6.10 -9.57 -37.88
C LYS A 311 6.51 -11.02 -37.64
N SER A 312 5.72 -11.74 -36.85
CA SER A 312 5.87 -13.19 -36.74
C SER A 312 5.49 -13.84 -38.09
N SER A 313 6.27 -14.84 -38.53
CA SER A 313 5.93 -15.62 -39.74
C SER A 313 4.59 -16.34 -39.63
N SER A 314 4.14 -16.56 -38.38
CA SER A 314 2.85 -17.16 -38.03
C SER A 314 1.65 -16.23 -38.18
N SER A 315 1.83 -14.94 -38.51
CA SER A 315 0.71 -13.98 -38.68
C SER A 315 -0.18 -14.26 -39.90
N LYS A 316 0.20 -15.21 -40.77
CA LYS A 316 -0.49 -15.51 -42.04
C LYS A 316 -1.73 -16.41 -41.88
N SER A 317 -1.89 -17.11 -40.77
CA SER A 317 -3.10 -17.88 -40.47
C SER A 317 -3.42 -17.82 -38.98
N VAL A 318 -4.72 -17.82 -38.65
CA VAL A 318 -5.20 -17.71 -37.27
C VAL A 318 -4.72 -18.88 -36.43
N GLU A 319 -4.71 -20.10 -36.98
CA GLU A 319 -4.28 -21.31 -36.28
C GLU A 319 -2.78 -21.32 -36.00
N ALA A 320 -1.96 -20.82 -36.94
CA ALA A 320 -0.51 -20.71 -36.75
C ALA A 320 -0.19 -19.62 -35.71
N LEU A 321 -0.94 -18.52 -35.72
CA LEU A 321 -0.78 -17.44 -34.75
C LEU A 321 -1.16 -17.88 -33.34
N GLN A 322 -2.30 -18.57 -33.19
CA GLN A 322 -2.73 -19.13 -31.90
C GLN A 322 -1.66 -20.08 -31.34
N SER A 323 -1.17 -21.00 -32.17
CA SER A 323 -0.11 -21.93 -31.75
C SER A 323 1.19 -21.22 -31.36
N ALA A 324 1.56 -20.14 -32.05
CA ALA A 324 2.76 -19.36 -31.74
C ALA A 324 2.63 -18.54 -30.45
N VAL A 325 1.43 -18.03 -30.17
CA VAL A 325 1.12 -17.36 -28.90
C VAL A 325 1.17 -18.38 -27.75
N GLU A 326 0.51 -19.53 -27.89
CA GLU A 326 0.53 -20.62 -26.89
C GLU A 326 1.96 -21.11 -26.58
N ASP A 327 2.81 -21.24 -27.61
CA ASP A 327 4.22 -21.63 -27.43
C ASP A 327 5.02 -20.57 -26.66
N SER A 328 4.79 -19.29 -26.99
CA SER A 328 5.41 -18.15 -26.28
C SER A 328 4.97 -18.09 -24.81
N LEU A 329 3.69 -18.33 -24.53
CA LEU A 329 3.16 -18.40 -23.16
C LEU A 329 3.73 -19.58 -22.38
N SER A 330 3.81 -20.75 -23.02
CA SER A 330 4.38 -21.95 -22.42
C SER A 330 5.87 -21.75 -22.07
N HIS A 331 6.61 -21.04 -22.91
CA HIS A 331 8.00 -20.70 -22.65
C HIS A 331 8.16 -19.73 -21.46
N LEU A 332 7.29 -18.71 -21.35
CA LEU A 332 7.28 -17.80 -20.21
C LEU A 332 6.91 -18.51 -18.90
N GLU A 333 5.97 -19.46 -18.94
CA GLU A 333 5.57 -20.24 -17.77
C GLU A 333 6.75 -21.10 -17.27
N GLN A 334 7.45 -21.77 -18.18
CA GLN A 334 8.64 -22.58 -17.84
C GLN A 334 9.77 -21.75 -17.22
N GLN A 335 9.92 -20.49 -17.63
CA GLN A 335 10.92 -19.58 -17.08
C GLN A 335 10.47 -18.87 -15.80
N GLY A 336 9.22 -19.06 -15.37
CA GLY A 336 8.63 -18.37 -14.22
C GLY A 336 8.45 -16.86 -14.45
N LEU A 337 8.38 -16.43 -15.71
CA LEU A 337 8.28 -15.03 -16.13
C LEU A 337 6.87 -14.67 -16.63
N LEU A 338 5.95 -15.65 -16.66
CA LEU A 338 4.56 -15.42 -17.03
C LEU A 338 3.87 -14.56 -15.97
N SER A 339 3.46 -13.36 -16.37
CA SER A 339 2.71 -12.41 -15.55
C SER A 339 1.55 -11.82 -16.35
N GLY A 340 0.55 -11.27 -15.66
CA GLY A 340 -0.55 -10.54 -16.31
C GLY A 340 -0.07 -9.36 -17.16
N GLU A 341 1.04 -8.72 -16.78
CA GLU A 341 1.71 -7.68 -17.56
C GLU A 341 2.29 -8.23 -18.87
N ALA A 342 3.04 -9.35 -18.80
CA ALA A 342 3.60 -10.00 -19.99
C ALA A 342 2.50 -10.48 -20.95
N LEU A 343 1.40 -11.03 -20.42
CA LEU A 343 0.21 -11.40 -21.18
C LEU A 343 -0.38 -10.18 -21.90
N GLY A 344 -0.61 -9.08 -21.18
CA GLY A 344 -1.14 -7.83 -21.76
C GLY A 344 -0.24 -7.26 -22.85
N GLN A 345 1.09 -7.31 -22.67
CA GLN A 345 2.05 -6.85 -23.68
C GLN A 345 2.03 -7.73 -24.94
N ILE A 346 1.95 -9.07 -24.80
CA ILE A 346 1.80 -9.99 -25.94
C ILE A 346 0.51 -9.68 -26.69
N PHE A 347 -0.62 -9.59 -25.99
CA PHE A 347 -1.91 -9.29 -26.62
C PHE A 347 -1.88 -7.95 -27.37
N THR A 348 -1.30 -6.92 -26.75
CA THR A 348 -1.21 -5.61 -27.40
C THR A 348 -0.30 -5.66 -28.63
N SER A 349 0.85 -6.33 -28.54
CA SER A 349 1.79 -6.44 -29.67
C SER A 349 1.21 -7.24 -30.84
N VAL A 350 0.47 -8.31 -30.54
CA VAL A 350 -0.24 -9.12 -31.55
C VAL A 350 -1.41 -8.34 -32.15
N SER A 351 -2.17 -7.60 -31.34
CA SER A 351 -3.25 -6.73 -31.82
C SER A 351 -2.72 -5.63 -32.73
N ASP A 352 -1.67 -4.92 -32.32
CA ASP A 352 -0.98 -3.90 -33.13
C ASP A 352 -0.49 -4.49 -34.46
N MET A 353 0.06 -5.71 -34.44
CA MET A 353 0.48 -6.43 -35.65
C MET A 353 -0.72 -6.74 -36.58
N LEU A 354 -1.82 -7.28 -36.04
CA LEU A 354 -3.02 -7.65 -36.82
C LEU A 354 -3.74 -6.43 -37.40
N ASN A 355 -3.74 -5.30 -36.69
CA ASN A 355 -4.37 -4.05 -37.11
C ASN A 355 -3.62 -3.35 -38.25
N THR A 356 -2.37 -3.72 -38.55
CA THR A 356 -1.61 -3.21 -39.71
C THR A 356 -1.84 -3.99 -41.00
N GLU A 357 -2.66 -5.04 -41.00
CA GLU A 357 -2.89 -5.88 -42.16
C GLU A 357 -4.16 -5.49 -42.93
N ASP A 358 -3.94 -4.86 -44.10
CA ASP A 358 -4.95 -4.42 -45.07
C ASP A 358 -5.52 -5.57 -45.95
N ASP A 359 -5.47 -6.82 -45.46
CA ASP A 359 -5.92 -7.99 -46.23
C ASP A 359 -7.42 -8.24 -46.01
N LYS A 360 -8.20 -8.04 -47.07
CA LYS A 360 -9.67 -8.05 -47.08
C LYS A 360 -10.32 -9.40 -46.81
N ASP A 361 -9.56 -10.50 -46.86
CA ASP A 361 -10.13 -11.85 -46.94
C ASP A 361 -10.29 -12.59 -45.59
N GLN A 362 -9.91 -11.99 -44.45
CA GLN A 362 -10.11 -12.59 -43.12
C GLN A 362 -10.57 -11.58 -42.04
N LYS A 363 -11.33 -10.56 -42.43
CA LYS A 363 -11.81 -9.53 -41.50
C LYS A 363 -12.76 -10.10 -40.43
N ASP A 364 -13.58 -11.07 -40.80
CA ASP A 364 -14.60 -11.63 -39.91
C ASP A 364 -14.00 -12.56 -38.83
N ALA A 365 -13.01 -13.39 -39.18
CA ALA A 365 -12.33 -14.26 -38.22
C ALA A 365 -11.41 -13.49 -37.24
N ARG A 366 -10.92 -12.31 -37.64
CA ARG A 366 -10.14 -11.42 -36.74
C ARG A 366 -11.00 -10.72 -35.70
N THR A 367 -12.27 -10.48 -36.02
CA THR A 367 -13.19 -9.79 -35.11
C THR A 367 -13.50 -10.68 -33.89
N GLU A 368 -13.60 -12.00 -34.05
CA GLU A 368 -13.79 -12.94 -32.93
C GLU A 368 -12.60 -12.97 -31.95
N VAL A 369 -11.36 -12.78 -32.43
CA VAL A 369 -10.16 -12.72 -31.56
C VAL A 369 -10.13 -11.40 -30.76
N ILE A 370 -10.67 -10.32 -31.33
CA ILE A 370 -10.78 -9.01 -30.67
C ILE A 370 -11.91 -9.01 -29.61
N GLU A 371 -12.98 -9.78 -29.81
CA GLU A 371 -14.15 -9.83 -28.91
C GLU A 371 -13.98 -10.68 -27.63
N CYS A 372 -12.87 -11.44 -27.50
CA CYS A 372 -12.56 -12.20 -26.28
C CYS A 372 -11.46 -11.55 -25.41
N SER A 373 -11.28 -10.23 -25.52
CA SER A 373 -10.36 -9.43 -24.69
C SER A 373 -11.07 -8.75 -23.52
#